data_AF-A0A9Q5QX38-F1
#
_entry.id   AF-A0A9Q5QX38-F1
#
_cell.length_a   1.000
_cell.length_b   1.000
_cell.length_c   1.000
_cell.angle_alpha   90.00
_cell.angle_beta   90.00
_cell.angle_gamma   90.00
#
_symmetry.space_group_name_H-M   'P 1'
#
loop_
_entity.id
_entity.type
_entity.pdbx_description
1 polymer ?
#
loop_
_entity_poly.entity_id
_entity_poly.type
_entity_poly.pdbx_seq_one_letter_code
_entity_poly.pdbx_strand_id
1 'polypeptide(L)'
;MKGQLAYNRQINKKINTDQIEQIIKAIIAGKYSWACVLLLRFSGLNPIDYIPYRTYIRLLKNNYLLGGSGQNQASKKEVEIMC
;
A
#
# COMPACT_ATOMS: atom_id res chain seq x y z
N MET A 1 -19.30 -20.81 -0.74
CA MET A 1 -19.73 -19.39 -0.85
C MET A 1 -19.58 -18.70 0.50
N LYS A 2 -18.42 -18.11 0.82
CA LYS A 2 -18.21 -17.30 2.03
C LYS A 2 -17.26 -16.16 1.71
N GLY A 3 -17.77 -15.04 1.22
CA GLY A 3 -16.93 -13.89 0.86
C GLY A 3 -17.62 -12.52 0.89
N GLN A 4 -18.89 -12.45 1.31
CA GLN A 4 -19.72 -11.25 1.21
C GLN A 4 -20.43 -10.91 2.53
N LEU A 5 -19.70 -10.89 3.66
CA LEU A 5 -20.28 -10.40 4.93
C LEU A 5 -19.33 -9.53 5.77
N ALA A 6 -18.05 -9.41 5.41
CA ALA A 6 -17.08 -8.60 6.17
C ALA A 6 -16.86 -7.17 5.63
N TYR A 7 -17.43 -6.81 4.47
CA TYR A 7 -17.17 -5.51 3.83
C TYR A 7 -17.79 -4.33 4.60
N ASN A 8 -18.98 -4.52 5.19
CA ASN A 8 -19.75 -3.43 5.78
C ASN A 8 -19.42 -3.13 7.26
N ARG A 9 -18.48 -3.85 7.90
CA ARG A 9 -18.41 -3.84 9.38
C ARG A 9 -17.59 -2.69 9.98
N GLN A 10 -16.68 -2.01 9.28
CA GLN A 10 -15.70 -1.18 9.98
C GLN A 10 -15.19 0.08 9.26
N ILE A 11 -15.98 0.74 8.41
CA ILE A 11 -15.67 2.13 7.98
C ILE A 11 -16.17 3.12 9.06
N ASN A 12 -15.76 2.95 10.32
CA ASN A 12 -16.19 3.80 11.44
C ASN A 12 -15.08 4.75 11.92
N LYS A 13 -13.91 4.74 11.27
CA LYS A 13 -12.86 5.74 11.50
C LYS A 13 -13.07 6.91 10.56
N LYS A 14 -13.28 8.08 11.15
CA LYS A 14 -13.32 9.36 10.46
C LYS A 14 -11.92 9.61 9.87
N ILE A 15 -11.78 9.47 8.56
CA ILE A 15 -10.52 9.76 7.86
C ILE A 15 -10.31 11.28 7.94
N ASN A 16 -9.15 11.70 8.45
CA ASN A 16 -8.81 13.13 8.54
C ASN A 16 -8.47 13.70 7.14
N THR A 17 -8.62 15.02 6.95
CA THR A 17 -8.28 15.71 5.71
C THR A 17 -6.84 15.44 5.27
N ASP A 18 -5.88 15.42 6.20
CA ASP A 18 -4.47 15.14 5.89
C ASP A 18 -4.23 13.72 5.37
N GLN A 19 -5.04 12.76 5.83
CA GLN A 19 -4.99 11.38 5.38
C GLN A 19 -5.55 11.25 3.96
N ILE A 20 -6.63 11.99 3.66
CA ILE A 20 -7.18 12.10 2.31
C ILE A 20 -6.16 12.74 1.37
N GLU A 21 -5.48 13.80 1.79
CA GLU A 21 -4.45 14.44 0.99
C GLU A 21 -3.31 13.47 0.63
N GLN A 22 -2.88 12.63 1.57
CA GLN A 22 -1.87 11.59 1.31
C GLN A 22 -2.36 10.55 0.28
N ILE A 23 -3.64 10.16 0.34
CA ILE A 23 -4.23 9.28 -0.68
C ILE A 23 -4.21 9.96 -2.05
N ILE A 24 -4.65 11.22 -2.13
CA ILE A 24 -4.69 11.99 -3.37
C ILE A 24 -3.28 12.16 -3.95
N LYS A 25 -2.27 12.49 -3.14
CA LYS A 25 -0.87 12.56 -3.56
C LYS A 25 -0.38 11.25 -4.17
N ALA A 26 -0.75 10.11 -3.59
CA ALA A 26 -0.41 8.80 -4.13
C ALA A 26 -1.10 8.53 -5.49
N ILE A 27 -2.35 8.96 -5.66
CA ILE A 27 -3.10 8.85 -6.92
C ILE A 27 -2.45 9.71 -8.01
N ILE A 28 -2.15 10.98 -7.71
CA ILE A 28 -1.48 11.89 -8.65
C ILE A 28 -0.10 11.34 -9.06
N ALA A 29 0.61 10.68 -8.15
CA ALA A 29 1.88 10.01 -8.44
C ALA A 29 1.73 8.68 -9.24
N GLY A 30 0.52 8.29 -9.63
CA GLY A 30 0.24 7.04 -10.35
C GLY A 30 0.38 5.78 -9.50
N LYS A 31 0.51 5.91 -8.17
CA LYS A 31 0.74 4.81 -7.23
C LYS A 31 -0.59 4.25 -6.70
N TYR A 32 -1.44 3.75 -7.59
CA TYR A 32 -2.80 3.29 -7.22
C TYR A 32 -2.80 2.19 -6.15
N SER A 33 -1.91 1.19 -6.27
CA SER A 33 -1.82 0.12 -5.27
C SER A 33 -1.42 0.64 -3.89
N TRP A 34 -0.59 1.69 -3.84
CA TRP A 34 -0.23 2.36 -2.57
C TRP A 34 -1.38 3.20 -2.02
N ALA A 35 -2.13 3.89 -2.88
CA ALA A 35 -3.34 4.60 -2.48
C ALA A 35 -4.35 3.65 -1.83
N CYS A 36 -4.52 2.43 -2.35
CA CYS A 36 -5.35 1.40 -1.74
C CYS A 36 -4.85 0.98 -0.35
N VAL A 37 -3.53 0.85 -0.16
CA VAL A 37 -2.94 0.55 1.16
C VAL A 37 -3.24 1.66 2.17
N LEU A 38 -3.07 2.92 1.76
CA LEU A 38 -3.38 4.08 2.59
C LEU A 38 -4.86 4.13 2.97
N LEU A 39 -5.74 3.90 1.99
CA LEU A 39 -7.19 3.87 2.21
C LEU A 39 -7.59 2.82 3.24
N LEU A 40 -7.07 1.59 3.12
CA LEU A 40 -7.33 0.51 4.07
C LEU A 40 -6.87 0.90 5.48
N ARG A 41 -5.64 1.40 5.60
CA ARG A 41 -5.04 1.77 6.88
C ARG A 41 -5.79 2.91 7.57
N PHE A 42 -6.17 3.94 6.84
CA PHE A 42 -6.90 5.11 7.37
C PHE A 42 -8.35 4.77 7.71
N SER A 43 -8.97 3.86 6.96
CA SER A 43 -10.29 3.32 7.27
C SER A 43 -10.29 2.41 8.50
N GLY A 44 -9.12 2.03 9.02
CA GLY A 44 -8.98 1.13 10.17
C GLY A 44 -9.05 -0.36 9.81
N LEU A 45 -8.96 -0.69 8.52
CA LEU A 45 -8.91 -2.06 8.02
C LEU A 45 -7.46 -2.55 7.97
N ASN A 46 -7.25 -3.84 8.22
CA ASN A 46 -5.92 -4.44 8.11
C ASN A 46 -5.60 -4.72 6.64
N PRO A 47 -4.53 -4.13 6.06
CA PRO A 47 -4.24 -4.29 4.64
C PRO A 47 -3.93 -5.73 4.21
N ILE A 48 -3.47 -6.58 5.13
CA ILE A 48 -3.12 -8.00 4.86
C ILE A 48 -4.35 -8.83 4.50
N ASP A 49 -5.54 -8.43 4.97
CA ASP A 49 -6.80 -9.14 4.68
C ASP A 49 -7.28 -8.92 3.23
N TYR A 50 -6.77 -7.89 2.56
CA TYR A 50 -7.18 -7.48 1.21
C TYR A 50 -6.03 -7.57 0.21
N ILE A 51 -4.79 -7.44 0.67
CA ILE A 51 -3.59 -7.41 -0.15
C ILE A 51 -2.70 -8.58 0.28
N PRO A 52 -2.30 -9.47 -0.65
CA PRO A 52 -1.39 -10.56 -0.33
C PRO A 52 -0.12 -10.06 0.36
N TYR A 53 0.32 -10.78 1.39
CA TYR A 53 1.44 -10.39 2.26
C TYR A 53 2.69 -9.95 1.46
N ARG A 54 3.10 -10.74 0.46
CA ARG A 54 4.25 -10.42 -0.40
C ARG A 54 4.09 -9.05 -1.09
N THR A 55 2.89 -8.76 -1.59
CA THR A 55 2.58 -7.51 -2.28
C THR A 55 2.57 -6.34 -1.30
N TYR A 56 1.96 -6.52 -0.13
CA TYR A 56 1.93 -5.51 0.91
C TYR A 56 3.34 -5.12 1.38
N ILE A 57 4.21 -6.11 1.67
CA ILE A 57 5.60 -5.86 2.09
C ILE A 57 6.40 -5.13 1.00
N ARG A 58 6.22 -5.48 -0.28
CA ARG A 58 6.86 -4.77 -1.40
C ARG A 58 6.40 -3.32 -1.49
N LEU A 59 5.09 -3.07 -1.39
CA LEU A 59 4.52 -1.73 -1.41
C LEU A 59 5.01 -0.88 -0.24
N LEU A 60 5.11 -1.47 0.96
CA LEU A 60 5.61 -0.80 2.15
C LEU A 60 7.07 -0.39 1.97
N LYS A 61 7.96 -1.33 1.60
CA LYS A 61 9.38 -1.02 1.37
C LYS A 61 9.56 0.05 0.29
N ASN A 62 8.85 -0.07 -0.83
CA ASN A 62 8.98 0.85 -1.95
C ASN A 62 8.39 2.25 -1.71
N ASN A 63 7.59 2.48 -0.67
CA ASN A 63 6.99 3.80 -0.42
C ASN A 63 7.43 4.43 0.90
N TYR A 64 7.84 3.62 1.89
CA TYR A 64 8.51 4.13 3.09
C TYR A 64 9.97 4.49 2.82
N LEU A 65 10.70 3.63 2.08
CA LEU A 65 12.13 3.86 1.81
C LEU A 65 12.35 4.89 0.69
N LEU A 66 11.44 4.97 -0.29
CA LEU A 66 11.50 6.01 -1.33
C LEU A 66 10.94 7.37 -0.87
N GLY A 67 10.54 7.51 0.41
CA GLY A 67 10.22 8.81 1.01
C GLY A 67 11.44 9.71 1.23
N GLY A 68 12.66 9.15 1.11
CA GLY A 68 13.91 9.90 1.01
C GLY A 68 14.60 9.53 -0.30
N SER A 69 14.59 10.43 -1.28
CA SER A 69 15.57 10.51 -2.39
C SER A 69 15.91 9.21 -3.14
N GLY A 70 15.38 9.03 -4.35
CA GLY A 70 15.96 8.06 -5.26
C GLY A 70 15.13 7.76 -6.49
N GLN A 71 15.43 8.47 -7.57
CA GLN A 71 15.09 8.06 -8.93
C GLN A 71 15.61 6.64 -9.21
N ASN A 72 14.87 5.88 -10.02
CA ASN A 72 15.29 4.73 -10.82
C ASN A 72 16.19 3.67 -10.16
N GLN A 73 15.72 2.42 -10.11
CA GLN A 73 16.57 1.27 -10.45
C GLN A 73 15.70 0.08 -10.88
N ALA A 74 15.29 0.10 -12.14
CA ALA A 74 15.24 -1.11 -12.94
C ALA A 74 16.68 -1.58 -13.18
N SER A 75 17.32 -2.11 -12.14
CA SER A 75 18.57 -2.86 -12.24
C SER A 75 18.26 -4.31 -11.96
N LYS A 76 17.99 -5.05 -13.04
CA LYS A 76 18.31 -6.48 -13.07
C LYS A 76 19.81 -6.59 -12.82
N LYS A 77 20.23 -7.10 -11.66
CA LYS A 77 21.50 -7.82 -11.52
C LYS A 77 21.34 -8.97 -10.53
N GLU A 78 21.66 -10.15 -11.05
CA GLU A 78 22.29 -11.27 -10.33
C GLU A 78 21.48 -11.92 -9.21
N VAL A 79 20.52 -12.76 -9.63
CA VAL A 79 20.33 -14.07 -8.97
C VAL A 79 21.32 -15.02 -9.65
N GLU A 80 22.60 -14.87 -9.35
CA GLU A 80 23.58 -15.93 -9.56
C GLU A 80 24.74 -15.68 -8.58
N ILE A 81 25.09 -16.72 -7.84
CA ILE A 81 26.15 -16.79 -6.82
C ILE A 81 25.76 -16.24 -5.44
N MET A 82 25.14 -17.10 -4.62
CA MET A 82 25.89 -17.74 -3.54
C MET A 82 25.12 -19.00 -3.08
N CYS A 83 25.78 -20.15 -3.24
CA CYS A 83 25.49 -21.37 -2.47
C CYS A 83 25.65 -21.09 -0.98
#